data_AF-A0AAP8GF54-F1
#
_entry.id   AF-A0AAP8GF54-F1
#
_cell.length_a   1.000
_cell.length_b   1.000
_cell.length_c   1.000
_cell.angle_alpha   90.00
_cell.angle_beta   90.00
_cell.angle_gamma   90.00
#
_symmetry.space_group_name_H-M   'P 1'
#
loop_
_entity.id
_entity.type
_entity.pdbx_description
1 polymer ?
#
loop_
_entity_poly.entity_id
_entity_poly.type
_entity_poly.pdbx_seq_one_letter_code
_entity_poly.pdbx_strand_id
1 'polypeptide(L)'
;VRNALPGEYSVAGPYGIIIPDTRFEGVLSIRWTDARPETTEPRYRAKSLTFYGINGPIYHTRYCYWPISRLTGWVKINITTEDIIYRIVASSVRNRWGDPDIGGLIIAAYQGEADGDKVIRLVRGQSYRGSRLGPVGISVPGTPTGTYIVSPQFFITGCSEHSLPGSYCALSGVPDAHVSGA
;
A
#
# COMPACT_ATOMS: atom_id res chain seq x y z
N VAL A 1 10.44 -10.62 26.36
CA VAL A 1 11.02 -9.24 26.39
C VAL A 1 10.94 -8.54 27.75
N ARG A 2 9.99 -8.89 28.65
CA ARG A 2 9.86 -8.27 29.98
C ARG A 2 11.16 -8.21 30.78
N ASN A 3 11.88 -9.33 30.86
CA ASN A 3 13.14 -9.44 31.60
C ASN A 3 14.40 -9.27 30.71
N ALA A 4 14.23 -8.80 29.46
CA ALA A 4 15.36 -8.70 28.54
C ALA A 4 16.23 -7.47 28.84
N LEU A 5 17.55 -7.68 28.79
CA LEU A 5 18.55 -6.62 28.80
C LEU A 5 18.62 -5.94 27.42
N PRO A 6 19.26 -4.77 27.31
CA PRO A 6 19.59 -4.21 26.01
C PRO A 6 20.54 -5.14 25.26
N GLY A 7 20.31 -5.29 23.95
CA GLY A 7 21.12 -6.17 23.11
C GLY A 7 20.37 -6.68 21.90
N GLU A 8 21.04 -7.54 21.13
CA GLU A 8 20.49 -8.22 19.97
C GLU A 8 20.23 -9.68 20.28
N TYR A 9 19.05 -10.16 19.91
CA TYR A 9 18.58 -11.50 20.20
C TYR A 9 18.10 -12.16 18.92
N SER A 10 18.64 -13.33 18.59
CA SER A 10 18.04 -14.19 17.56
C SER A 10 16.69 -14.70 18.09
N VAL A 11 15.65 -14.54 17.28
CA VAL A 11 14.29 -14.93 17.63
C VAL A 11 13.66 -15.75 16.51
N ALA A 12 12.87 -16.74 16.91
CA ALA A 12 12.04 -17.53 16.02
C ALA A 12 10.69 -17.77 16.71
N GLY A 13 9.61 -17.67 15.95
CA GLY A 13 8.25 -17.84 16.45
C GLY A 13 7.30 -18.34 15.36
N PRO A 14 6.11 -18.81 15.74
CA PRO A 14 5.11 -19.31 14.81
C PRO A 14 4.64 -18.22 13.84
N TYR A 15 4.42 -18.61 12.59
CA TYR A 15 3.99 -17.71 11.50
C TYR A 15 2.66 -17.03 11.82
N GLY A 16 2.58 -15.70 11.61
CA GLY A 16 1.34 -14.93 11.72
C GLY A 16 0.79 -14.72 13.14
N ILE A 17 1.42 -15.26 14.17
CA ILE A 17 0.93 -15.16 15.56
C ILE A 17 1.42 -13.89 16.27
N ILE A 18 2.71 -13.57 16.16
CA ILE A 18 3.32 -12.44 16.89
C ILE A 18 3.13 -11.13 16.13
N ILE A 19 3.32 -11.19 14.81
CA ILE A 19 3.05 -10.13 13.85
C ILE A 19 2.19 -10.77 12.75
N PRO A 20 0.98 -10.25 12.46
CA PRO A 20 0.13 -10.78 11.40
C PRO A 20 0.86 -10.87 10.07
N ASP A 21 0.59 -11.93 9.31
CA ASP A 21 1.14 -12.19 7.97
C ASP A 21 2.67 -12.12 7.86
N THR A 22 3.37 -12.32 8.98
CA THR A 22 4.82 -12.20 9.05
C THR A 22 5.42 -13.48 9.64
N ARG A 23 6.47 -14.00 8.97
CA ARG A 23 7.35 -15.01 9.56
C ARG A 23 8.20 -14.34 10.63
N PHE A 24 7.92 -14.63 11.90
CA PHE A 24 8.64 -14.06 13.04
C PHE A 24 9.97 -14.80 13.26
N GLU A 25 10.90 -14.64 12.33
CA GLU A 25 12.24 -15.20 12.39
C GLU A 25 13.25 -14.12 11.98
N GLY A 26 14.30 -13.94 12.78
CA GLY A 26 15.31 -12.90 12.55
C GLY A 26 15.95 -12.39 13.83
N VAL A 27 16.29 -11.10 13.86
CA VAL A 27 16.97 -10.45 15.00
C VAL A 27 16.07 -9.43 15.66
N LEU A 28 15.96 -9.49 16.98
CA LEU A 28 15.27 -8.52 17.82
C LEU A 28 16.31 -7.66 18.56
N SER A 29 16.39 -6.38 18.19
CA SER A 29 17.19 -5.38 18.90
C SER A 29 16.35 -4.73 19.99
N ILE A 30 16.81 -4.83 21.24
CA ILE A 30 16.14 -4.30 22.42
C ILE A 30 17.00 -3.17 23.00
N ARG A 31 16.37 -2.03 23.27
CA ARG A 31 16.99 -0.88 23.96
C ARG A 31 16.11 -0.45 25.11
N TRP A 32 16.71 -0.12 26.25
CA TRP A 32 15.98 0.57 27.31
C TRP A 32 15.85 2.05 26.94
N THR A 33 14.68 2.62 27.15
CA THR A 33 14.35 3.98 26.68
C THR A 33 14.24 5.00 27.81
N ASP A 34 14.25 4.55 29.05
CA ASP A 34 14.14 5.38 30.23
C ASP A 34 15.52 5.78 30.77
N ALA A 35 15.71 7.07 30.99
CA ALA A 35 16.97 7.65 31.45
C ALA A 35 17.25 7.46 32.96
N ARG A 36 16.42 6.69 33.68
CA ARG A 36 16.47 6.60 35.14
C ARG A 36 17.59 5.66 35.59
N PRO A 37 18.69 6.11 36.19
CA PRO A 37 19.76 5.20 36.60
C PRO A 37 19.34 4.25 37.74
N GLU A 38 18.40 4.66 38.60
CA GLU A 38 18.05 3.89 39.82
C GLU A 38 17.36 2.54 39.60
N THR A 39 16.72 2.30 38.45
CA THR A 39 15.93 1.06 38.24
C THR A 39 16.77 -0.04 37.59
N THR A 40 17.63 -0.75 38.30
CA THR A 40 18.49 -1.77 37.64
C THR A 40 17.73 -3.01 37.15
N GLU A 41 16.51 -3.26 37.67
CA GLU A 41 15.72 -4.41 37.31
C GLU A 41 15.07 -4.32 35.91
N PRO A 42 15.36 -5.26 34.98
CA PRO A 42 14.86 -5.20 33.60
C PRO A 42 13.33 -5.17 33.49
N ARG A 43 12.61 -5.80 34.42
CA ARG A 43 11.14 -5.91 34.39
C ARG A 43 10.41 -4.58 34.57
N TYR A 44 11.08 -3.58 35.14
CA TYR A 44 10.54 -2.25 35.42
C TYR A 44 11.09 -1.17 34.47
N ARG A 45 11.61 -1.60 33.31
CA ARG A 45 12.17 -0.73 32.27
C ARG A 45 11.26 -0.64 31.06
N ALA A 46 11.07 0.57 30.56
CA ALA A 46 10.46 0.80 29.27
C ALA A 46 11.46 0.42 28.17
N LYS A 47 10.99 -0.24 27.11
CA LYS A 47 11.87 -0.73 26.05
C LYS A 47 11.38 -0.33 24.68
N SER A 48 12.31 0.01 23.82
CA SER A 48 12.17 0.08 22.39
C SER A 48 12.64 -1.24 21.79
N LEU A 49 11.82 -1.84 20.94
CA LEU A 49 12.12 -3.10 20.28
C LEU A 49 12.04 -2.91 18.77
N THR A 50 13.09 -3.32 18.06
CA THR A 50 13.12 -3.33 16.59
C THR A 50 13.40 -4.75 16.14
N PHE A 51 12.48 -5.32 15.37
CA PHE A 51 12.61 -6.65 14.77
C PHE A 51 13.06 -6.51 13.32
N TYR A 52 14.15 -7.19 12.98
CA TYR A 52 14.69 -7.33 11.62
C TYR A 52 14.39 -8.76 11.16
N GLY A 53 13.38 -8.93 10.31
CA GLY A 53 12.98 -10.24 9.80
C GLY A 53 13.95 -10.75 8.74
N ILE A 54 14.14 -12.08 8.67
CA ILE A 54 14.99 -12.72 7.66
C ILE A 54 14.55 -12.43 6.21
N ASN A 55 13.26 -12.14 6.01
CA ASN A 55 12.69 -11.82 4.69
C ASN A 55 12.74 -10.31 4.37
N GLY A 56 13.43 -9.52 5.19
CA GLY A 56 13.61 -8.08 5.00
C GLY A 56 12.62 -7.11 5.68
N PRO A 57 11.44 -7.47 6.23
CA PRO A 57 10.61 -6.47 6.88
C PRO A 57 11.19 -6.08 8.24
N ILE A 58 11.02 -4.80 8.60
CA ILE A 58 11.49 -4.20 9.85
C ILE A 58 10.29 -3.66 10.59
N TYR A 59 10.08 -4.15 11.81
CA TYR A 59 8.99 -3.73 12.67
C TYR A 59 9.52 -3.10 13.96
N HIS A 60 8.78 -2.11 14.46
CA HIS A 60 9.04 -1.46 15.72
C HIS A 60 7.88 -1.69 16.69
N THR A 61 8.18 -1.88 17.96
CA THR A 61 7.19 -1.85 19.03
C THR A 61 7.80 -1.28 20.31
N ARG A 62 6.95 -0.86 21.25
CA ARG A 62 7.37 -0.43 22.58
C ARG A 62 6.82 -1.36 23.63
N TYR A 63 7.64 -1.67 24.62
CA TYR A 63 7.23 -2.32 25.84
C TYR A 63 7.07 -1.27 26.94
N CYS A 64 5.85 -1.12 27.44
CA CYS A 64 5.55 -0.33 28.63
C CYS A 64 5.45 -1.26 29.84
N TYR A 65 6.11 -0.92 30.94
CA TYR A 65 6.03 -1.71 32.18
C TYR A 65 4.94 -1.19 33.14
N TRP A 66 4.58 0.09 33.02
CA TRP A 66 3.59 0.79 33.85
C TRP A 66 2.61 1.56 32.95
N PRO A 67 1.32 1.71 33.31
CA PRO A 67 0.64 1.11 34.47
C PRO A 67 0.33 -0.38 34.28
N ILE A 68 0.28 -0.86 33.04
CA ILE A 68 0.05 -2.26 32.69
C ILE A 68 1.19 -2.70 31.79
N SER A 69 1.86 -3.79 32.17
CA SER A 69 2.96 -4.38 31.40
C SER A 69 2.44 -4.93 30.07
N ARG A 70 2.74 -4.27 28.95
CA ARG A 70 2.31 -4.71 27.61
C ARG A 70 3.20 -4.17 26.48
N LEU A 71 3.10 -4.84 25.33
CA LEU A 71 3.55 -4.27 24.06
C LEU A 71 2.48 -3.31 23.51
N THR A 72 2.91 -2.25 22.84
CA THR A 72 2.00 -1.24 22.25
C THR A 72 1.52 -1.62 20.85
N GLY A 73 1.79 -2.84 20.39
CA GLY A 73 1.55 -3.29 19.02
C GLY A 73 2.76 -3.06 18.11
N TRP A 74 2.86 -3.90 17.08
CA TRP A 74 3.94 -3.83 16.09
C TRP A 74 3.57 -2.89 14.95
N VAL A 75 4.51 -2.04 14.55
CA VAL A 75 4.37 -1.11 13.43
C VAL A 75 5.49 -1.38 12.45
N LYS A 76 5.17 -1.65 11.19
CA LYS A 76 6.17 -1.79 10.13
C LYS A 76 6.79 -0.42 9.84
N ILE A 77 8.12 -0.32 9.86
CA ILE A 77 8.84 0.96 9.72
C ILE A 77 9.68 1.04 8.45
N ASN A 78 9.84 -0.05 7.70
CA ASN A 78 10.42 -0.02 6.37
C ASN A 78 9.35 -0.29 5.30
N ILE A 79 9.63 0.20 4.10
CA ILE A 79 8.89 -0.14 2.89
C ILE A 79 9.72 -1.21 2.18
N THR A 80 9.19 -2.44 2.08
CA THR A 80 9.80 -3.49 1.27
C THR A 80 9.30 -3.41 -0.17
N THR A 81 10.01 -4.05 -1.11
CA THR A 81 9.54 -4.20 -2.50
C THR A 81 8.16 -4.87 -2.55
N GLU A 82 7.90 -5.82 -1.66
CA GLU A 82 6.60 -6.46 -1.52
C GLU A 82 5.51 -5.49 -1.06
N ASP A 83 5.80 -4.55 -0.14
CA ASP A 83 4.84 -3.50 0.23
C ASP A 83 4.52 -2.58 -0.94
N ILE A 84 5.52 -2.27 -1.76
CA ILE A 84 5.34 -1.46 -2.98
C ILE A 84 4.45 -2.23 -3.95
N ILE A 85 4.72 -3.51 -4.19
CA ILE A 85 3.90 -4.36 -5.06
C ILE A 85 2.47 -4.48 -4.51
N TYR A 86 2.29 -4.74 -3.21
CA TYR A 86 0.97 -4.84 -2.59
C TYR A 86 0.20 -3.52 -2.70
N ARG A 87 0.86 -2.39 -2.46
CA ARG A 87 0.25 -1.06 -2.63
C ARG A 87 -0.02 -0.67 -4.07
N ILE A 88 0.72 -1.20 -5.05
CA ILE A 88 0.49 -0.90 -6.48
C ILE A 88 -0.56 -1.83 -7.08
N VAL A 89 -0.52 -3.12 -6.74
CA VAL A 89 -1.24 -4.20 -7.45
C VAL A 89 -2.43 -4.76 -6.66
N ALA A 90 -2.37 -4.74 -5.32
CA ALA A 90 -3.36 -5.40 -4.47
C ALA A 90 -4.20 -4.43 -3.62
N SER A 91 -3.95 -3.13 -3.70
CA SER A 91 -4.73 -2.11 -3.00
C SER A 91 -6.03 -1.81 -3.73
N SER A 92 -6.86 -2.81 -4.02
CA SER A 92 -8.23 -2.56 -4.45
C SER A 92 -9.17 -2.69 -3.26
N VAL A 93 -10.13 -1.77 -3.15
CA VAL A 93 -11.28 -2.01 -2.28
C VAL A 93 -12.07 -3.19 -2.85
N ARG A 94 -12.49 -4.10 -1.97
CA ARG A 94 -13.32 -5.26 -2.33
C ARG A 94 -14.75 -4.82 -2.71
N ASN A 95 -14.89 -4.04 -3.76
CA ASN A 95 -16.14 -3.69 -4.40
C ASN A 95 -16.20 -4.31 -5.81
N ARG A 96 -17.37 -4.26 -6.45
CA ARG A 96 -17.55 -4.84 -7.79
C ARG A 96 -16.71 -4.16 -8.89
N TRP A 97 -16.21 -2.96 -8.63
CA TRP A 97 -15.44 -2.15 -9.57
C TRP A 97 -13.93 -2.30 -9.37
N GLY A 98 -13.49 -2.89 -8.26
CA GLY A 98 -12.09 -3.04 -7.92
C GLY A 98 -11.35 -1.70 -7.76
N ASP A 99 -12.04 -0.65 -7.33
CA ASP A 99 -11.43 0.69 -7.22
C ASP A 99 -10.16 0.64 -6.36
N PRO A 100 -9.11 1.40 -6.69
CA PRO A 100 -7.91 1.42 -5.87
C PRO A 100 -8.18 2.16 -4.54
N ASP A 101 -7.63 1.64 -3.45
CA ASP A 101 -7.44 2.36 -2.20
C ASP A 101 -6.28 3.38 -2.33
N ILE A 102 -6.07 4.19 -1.30
CA ILE A 102 -5.05 5.26 -1.28
C ILE A 102 -3.67 4.69 -1.58
N GLY A 103 -3.04 5.23 -2.64
CA GLY A 103 -1.72 4.81 -3.12
C GLY A 103 -1.76 3.72 -4.20
N GLY A 104 -2.95 3.21 -4.53
CA GLY A 104 -3.15 2.26 -5.61
C GLY A 104 -3.03 2.85 -7.01
N LEU A 105 -2.72 1.98 -7.97
CA LEU A 105 -2.65 2.32 -9.38
C LEU A 105 -3.91 1.82 -10.10
N ILE A 106 -4.41 2.62 -11.04
CA ILE A 106 -5.51 2.24 -11.92
C ILE A 106 -5.27 2.78 -13.33
N ILE A 107 -5.74 2.04 -14.33
CA ILE A 107 -5.89 2.52 -15.71
C ILE A 107 -7.30 3.12 -15.82
N ALA A 108 -7.36 4.43 -16.02
CA ALA A 108 -8.61 5.15 -16.16
C ALA A 108 -8.52 6.15 -17.32
N ALA A 109 -9.66 6.43 -17.94
CA ALA A 109 -9.79 7.45 -18.96
C ALA A 109 -10.33 8.73 -18.33
N TYR A 110 -9.65 9.85 -18.60
CA TYR A 110 -10.10 11.18 -18.20
C TYR A 110 -11.12 11.71 -19.21
N GLN A 111 -12.25 12.20 -18.69
CA GLN A 111 -13.42 12.60 -19.48
C GLN A 111 -13.62 14.14 -19.49
N GLY A 112 -12.56 14.92 -19.26
CA GLY A 112 -12.62 16.39 -19.19
C GLY A 112 -13.05 16.90 -17.81
N GLU A 113 -13.22 18.21 -17.65
CA GLU A 113 -13.72 18.85 -16.43
C GLU A 113 -15.26 18.90 -16.40
N ALA A 114 -15.89 19.02 -17.56
CA ALA A 114 -17.34 19.11 -17.73
C ALA A 114 -17.89 18.17 -18.81
N ASP A 115 -19.17 17.86 -18.71
CA ASP A 115 -19.85 17.00 -19.69
C ASP A 115 -19.91 17.70 -21.05
N GLY A 116 -19.53 16.98 -22.10
CA GLY A 116 -19.45 17.52 -23.46
C GLY A 116 -18.17 18.32 -23.75
N ASP A 117 -17.16 18.27 -22.89
CA ASP A 117 -15.85 18.86 -23.15
C ASP A 117 -15.27 18.35 -24.46
N LYS A 118 -15.05 19.26 -25.40
CA LYS A 118 -14.56 18.95 -26.75
C LYS A 118 -13.03 18.85 -26.84
N VAL A 119 -12.32 19.29 -25.81
CA VAL A 119 -10.85 19.31 -25.78
C VAL A 119 -10.40 18.75 -24.44
N ILE A 120 -10.02 17.48 -24.44
CA ILE A 120 -9.61 16.77 -23.23
C ILE A 120 -8.09 16.63 -23.24
N ARG A 121 -7.44 17.17 -22.22
CA ARG A 121 -5.98 17.16 -22.04
C ARG A 121 -5.59 16.40 -20.78
N LEU A 122 -4.68 15.45 -20.95
CA LEU A 122 -4.03 14.75 -19.84
C LEU A 122 -2.59 15.22 -19.75
N VAL A 123 -2.17 15.71 -18.58
CA VAL A 123 -0.82 16.21 -18.33
C VAL A 123 -0.20 15.37 -17.22
N ARG A 124 0.98 14.80 -17.51
CA ARG A 124 1.71 14.00 -16.52
C ARG A 124 2.03 14.84 -15.28
N GLY A 125 1.81 14.26 -14.10
CA GLY A 125 2.05 14.88 -12.81
C GLY A 125 0.90 15.76 -12.32
N GLN A 126 -0.09 16.06 -13.18
CA GLN A 126 -1.25 16.85 -12.77
C GLN A 126 -2.26 15.98 -12.01
N SER A 127 -2.90 16.60 -11.01
CA SER A 127 -3.99 15.99 -10.25
C SER A 127 -5.32 16.17 -10.96
N TYR A 128 -6.09 15.08 -11.06
CA TYR A 128 -7.43 15.02 -11.62
C TYR A 128 -8.42 14.50 -10.57
N ARG A 129 -9.68 14.93 -10.68
CA ARG A 129 -10.76 14.44 -9.81
C ARG A 129 -11.16 13.05 -10.25
N GLY A 130 -11.27 12.11 -9.31
CA GLY A 130 -11.73 10.74 -9.59
C GLY A 130 -13.12 10.70 -10.23
N SER A 131 -13.98 11.67 -9.91
CA SER A 131 -15.31 11.82 -10.52
C SER A 131 -15.30 12.16 -12.01
N ARG A 132 -14.13 12.43 -12.58
CA ARG A 132 -13.90 12.67 -14.01
C ARG A 132 -13.10 11.55 -14.67
N LEU A 133 -12.87 10.46 -13.95
CA LEU A 133 -12.14 9.29 -14.39
C LEU A 133 -13.07 8.09 -14.46
N GLY A 134 -13.12 7.46 -15.64
CA GLY A 134 -13.81 6.19 -15.85
C GLY A 134 -12.81 5.03 -15.90
N PRO A 135 -13.02 3.93 -15.17
CA PRO A 135 -12.18 2.74 -15.32
C PRO A 135 -12.15 2.27 -16.78
N VAL A 136 -10.96 1.87 -17.25
CA VAL A 136 -10.78 1.28 -18.58
C VAL A 136 -10.80 -0.22 -18.43
N GLY A 137 -11.55 -0.90 -19.28
CA GLY A 137 -11.31 -2.30 -19.54
C GLY A 137 -10.92 -2.59 -20.98
N ILE A 138 -10.22 -3.69 -21.15
CA ILE A 138 -9.62 -4.12 -22.41
C ILE A 138 -10.02 -5.58 -22.58
N SER A 139 -10.75 -5.89 -23.64
CA SER A 139 -11.18 -7.24 -23.94
C SER A 139 -10.76 -7.65 -25.34
N VAL A 140 -10.58 -8.96 -25.52
CA VAL A 140 -10.28 -9.56 -26.80
C VAL A 140 -11.01 -10.91 -26.88
N PRO A 141 -11.73 -11.20 -27.98
CA PRO A 141 -12.30 -12.52 -28.18
C PRO A 141 -11.17 -13.56 -28.27
N GLY A 142 -11.28 -14.64 -27.50
CA GLY A 142 -10.32 -15.74 -27.51
C GLY A 142 -11.00 -17.07 -27.85
N THR A 143 -10.34 -17.89 -28.67
CA THR A 143 -10.68 -19.31 -28.84
C THR A 143 -9.47 -20.18 -28.45
N PRO A 144 -9.68 -21.41 -27.92
CA PRO A 144 -8.60 -22.20 -27.29
C PRO A 144 -7.53 -22.74 -28.24
N THR A 145 -7.74 -22.68 -29.55
CA THR A 145 -6.89 -23.31 -30.57
C THR A 145 -6.47 -22.29 -31.61
N GLY A 146 -5.18 -22.16 -31.90
CA GLY A 146 -4.66 -21.34 -33.01
C GLY A 146 -4.14 -19.95 -32.60
N THR A 147 -3.49 -19.27 -33.55
CA THR A 147 -3.05 -17.87 -33.42
C THR A 147 -3.91 -17.01 -34.33
N TYR A 148 -4.58 -16.01 -33.78
CA TYR A 148 -5.43 -15.09 -34.54
C TYR A 148 -5.05 -13.66 -34.25
N ILE A 149 -5.04 -12.84 -35.30
CA ILE A 149 -4.87 -11.40 -35.20
C ILE A 149 -6.27 -10.81 -35.04
N VAL A 150 -6.54 -10.25 -33.86
CA VAL A 150 -7.81 -9.62 -33.51
C VAL A 150 -7.55 -8.24 -32.92
N SER A 151 -8.43 -7.29 -33.21
CA SER A 151 -8.32 -5.94 -32.66
C SER A 151 -8.85 -5.94 -31.21
N PRO A 152 -8.07 -5.48 -30.22
CA PRO A 152 -8.58 -5.36 -28.85
C PRO A 152 -9.68 -4.30 -28.78
N GLN A 153 -10.67 -4.54 -27.93
CA GLN A 153 -11.74 -3.59 -27.64
C GLN A 153 -11.44 -2.90 -26.31
N PHE A 154 -11.45 -1.57 -26.34
CA PHE A 154 -11.36 -0.73 -25.15
C PHE A 154 -12.75 -0.25 -24.77
N PHE A 155 -13.11 -0.38 -23.51
CA PHE A 155 -14.36 0.12 -22.96
C PHE A 155 -14.05 1.04 -21.78
N ILE A 156 -14.78 2.15 -21.71
CA ILE A 156 -14.71 3.12 -20.63
C ILE A 156 -16.11 3.21 -20.04
N THR A 157 -16.22 3.01 -18.73
CA THR A 157 -17.46 3.33 -18.03
C THR A 157 -17.57 4.86 -17.94
N GLY A 158 -18.65 5.43 -18.49
CA GLY A 158 -18.89 6.87 -18.38
C GLY A 158 -18.99 7.29 -16.92
N CYS A 159 -18.56 8.52 -16.59
CA CYS A 159 -18.59 9.01 -15.20
C CYS A 159 -19.99 8.96 -14.55
N SER A 160 -21.06 8.92 -15.36
CA SER A 160 -22.45 8.78 -14.92
C SER A 160 -22.79 7.38 -14.39
N GLU A 161 -22.09 6.34 -14.82
CA GLU A 161 -22.36 4.94 -14.42
C GLU A 161 -21.49 4.53 -13.22
N HIS A 162 -20.21 4.91 -13.23
CA HIS A 162 -19.32 4.79 -12.07
C HIS A 162 -18.21 5.84 -12.16
N SER A 163 -17.85 6.36 -11.00
CA SER A 163 -16.85 7.42 -10.84
C SER A 163 -15.87 7.01 -9.75
N LEU A 164 -14.58 7.20 -10.02
CA LEU A 164 -13.55 6.89 -9.03
C LEU A 164 -13.60 7.88 -7.84
N PRO A 165 -13.31 7.44 -6.61
CA PRO A 165 -13.28 8.32 -5.45
C PRO A 165 -12.00 9.17 -5.40
N GLY A 166 -12.09 10.36 -4.81
CA GLY A 166 -10.90 11.15 -4.45
C GLY A 166 -10.19 11.84 -5.63
N SER A 167 -8.86 11.90 -5.57
CA SER A 167 -8.03 12.57 -6.58
C SER A 167 -6.84 11.68 -6.97
N TYR A 168 -6.47 11.75 -8.25
CA TYR A 168 -5.44 10.92 -8.86
C TYR A 168 -4.40 11.79 -9.56
N CYS A 169 -3.15 11.35 -9.54
CA CYS A 169 -2.07 11.99 -10.29
C CYS A 169 -1.85 11.23 -11.61
N ALA A 170 -1.85 11.93 -12.73
CA ALA A 170 -1.64 11.30 -14.03
C ALA A 170 -0.17 10.87 -14.21
N LEU A 171 0.06 9.59 -14.53
CA LEU A 171 1.40 9.06 -14.83
C LEU A 171 1.78 9.21 -16.31
N SER A 172 0.81 9.54 -17.15
CA SER A 172 0.95 9.72 -18.60
C SER A 172 0.32 11.03 -19.05
N GLY A 173 0.49 11.38 -20.32
CA GLY A 173 0.00 12.63 -20.90
C GLY A 173 1.11 13.56 -21.37
N VAL A 174 0.74 14.52 -22.21
CA VAL A 174 1.61 15.52 -22.83
C VAL A 174 0.84 16.83 -22.95
N PRO A 175 1.44 17.99 -22.64
CA PRO A 175 0.71 19.27 -22.58
C PRO A 175 -0.01 19.66 -23.88
N ASP A 176 0.61 19.34 -25.02
CA ASP A 176 0.18 19.80 -26.34
C ASP A 176 -0.72 18.80 -27.07
N ALA A 177 -0.90 17.59 -26.53
CA ALA A 177 -1.80 16.59 -27.09
C ALA A 177 -3.17 16.71 -26.44
N HIS A 178 -4.21 16.69 -27.27
CA HIS A 178 -5.59 16.61 -26.80
C HIS A 178 -6.37 15.67 -27.69
N VAL A 179 -7.40 15.07 -27.12
CA VAL A 179 -8.43 14.39 -27.90
C VAL A 179 -9.54 15.40 -28.16
N SER A 180 -9.94 15.50 -29.43
CA SER A 180 -11.16 16.21 -29.80
C SER A 180 -12.34 15.25 -29.72
N GLY A 181 -13.35 15.57 -28.91
CA GLY A 181 -14.59 14.81 -28.87
C GLY A 181 -15.32 14.91 -30.22
N ALA A 182 -15.84 13.78 -30.71
CA ALA A 182 -16.75 13.74 -31.85
C ALA A 182 -18.16 14.19 -31.44
#